data_AF-A0A817HN01-F1
#
_entry.id   AF-A0A817HN01-F1
#
_cell.length_a   1.000
_cell.length_b   1.000
_cell.length_c   1.000
_cell.angle_alpha   90.00
_cell.angle_beta   90.00
_cell.angle_gamma   90.00
#
_symmetry.space_group_name_H-M   'P 1'
#
loop_
_entity.id
_entity.type
_entity.pdbx_description
1 polymer ?
#
loop_
_entity_poly.entity_id
_entity_poly.type
_entity_poly.pdbx_seq_one_letter_code
_entity_poly.pdbx_strand_id
1 'polypeptide(L)'
;MNNNNDSILNNNSTMIENSLFLIVFSVLLVIVMFIGVIGNLLVIYVVLNYGRLKTVTNTYLLHLALSDFIFLSGIPFFASSLITRAWIFGGFICKLFFLTQGVNQYTSVIILALLAFDRYLAVCHSAKSIIWRSRVDPNLLLILTWILSFILMLPIMAFTTIQTTASSKVHCTIIFPYSDSRLLYLIFVIYTSTITFVLPFGLMIYFYIQIVRRLKHKVSQQHRRSRTSTRTRRKVSILVLAVISVHILCCSPYWTVQILTISELLPQTSSLLVPMSSITQILLFVNSSTNPILYAFLSGIFRLSFKHVFYCCLSTNNDQYLHSKKVMKRNLALSTNKNQINQIKKQKIPMKTIILKNNACESNLAKQSLTISSNQININLINERKRNISVGQNISVLSSDASFVSDL
;
A
#
# COMPACT_ATOMS: atom_id res chain seq x y z
N MET A 1 47.12 23.77 -38.05
CA MET A 1 47.09 23.94 -36.58
C MET A 1 45.68 24.15 -36.01
N ASN A 2 44.67 24.64 -36.77
CA ASN A 2 43.29 24.80 -36.25
C ASN A 2 42.55 23.48 -35.92
N ASN A 3 42.66 22.43 -36.75
CA ASN A 3 41.90 21.17 -36.54
C ASN A 3 42.24 20.44 -35.22
N ASN A 4 43.45 20.61 -34.68
CA ASN A 4 43.83 20.00 -33.40
C ASN A 4 43.24 20.76 -32.22
N ASN A 5 43.15 22.09 -32.31
CA ASN A 5 42.54 22.89 -31.25
C ASN A 5 41.03 22.69 -31.19
N ASP A 6 40.37 22.60 -32.35
CA ASP A 6 38.92 22.35 -32.44
C ASP A 6 38.55 20.95 -31.92
N SER A 7 39.36 19.92 -32.21
CA SER A 7 39.15 18.57 -31.68
C SER A 7 39.41 18.46 -30.18
N ILE A 8 40.42 19.17 -29.65
CA ILE A 8 40.69 19.24 -28.20
C ILE A 8 39.56 19.98 -27.48
N LEU A 9 39.08 21.10 -28.02
CA LEU A 9 37.94 21.85 -27.47
C LEU A 9 36.66 21.02 -27.46
N ASN A 10 36.36 20.30 -28.55
CA ASN A 10 35.19 19.41 -28.65
C ASN A 10 35.29 18.19 -27.72
N ASN A 11 36.48 17.63 -27.52
CA ASN A 11 36.68 16.54 -26.57
C ASN A 11 36.55 17.02 -25.12
N ASN A 12 37.03 18.23 -24.81
CA ASN A 12 36.92 18.81 -23.48
C ASN A 12 35.46 19.20 -23.15
N SER A 13 34.73 19.78 -24.11
CA SER A 13 33.31 20.15 -23.91
C SER A 13 32.44 18.91 -23.68
N THR A 14 32.59 17.86 -24.50
CA THR A 14 31.86 16.59 -24.33
C THR A 14 32.19 15.89 -23.01
N MET A 15 33.44 15.95 -22.53
CA MET A 15 33.83 15.40 -21.23
C MET A 15 33.22 16.19 -20.06
N ILE A 16 33.15 17.52 -20.17
CA ILE A 16 32.52 18.40 -19.17
C ILE A 16 31.01 18.16 -19.13
N GLU A 17 30.34 18.11 -20.28
CA GLU A 17 28.88 17.83 -20.37
C GLU A 17 28.53 16.48 -19.76
N ASN A 18 29.32 15.44 -20.05
CA ASN A 18 29.14 14.11 -19.49
C ASN A 18 29.36 14.09 -17.96
N SER A 19 30.34 14.84 -17.46
CA SER A 19 30.64 14.92 -16.03
C SER A 19 29.56 15.70 -15.27
N LEU A 20 29.11 16.83 -15.83
CA LEU A 20 28.03 17.63 -15.27
C LEU A 20 26.71 16.85 -15.23
N PHE A 21 26.39 16.13 -16.31
CA PHE A 21 25.24 15.21 -16.33
C PHE A 21 25.31 14.20 -15.18
N LEU A 22 26.45 13.52 -15.01
CA LEU A 22 26.60 12.52 -13.94
C LEU A 22 26.48 13.14 -12.55
N ILE A 23 27.03 14.34 -12.31
CA ILE A 23 26.93 15.02 -11.02
C ILE A 23 25.47 15.39 -10.72
N VAL A 24 24.80 16.08 -11.65
CA VAL A 24 23.39 16.49 -11.49
C VAL A 24 22.50 15.27 -11.30
N PHE A 25 22.69 14.24 -12.11
CA PHE A 25 21.94 13.00 -12.02
C PHE A 25 22.16 12.26 -10.70
N SER A 26 23.40 12.21 -10.20
CA SER A 26 23.72 11.61 -8.90
C SER A 26 23.05 12.35 -7.75
N VAL A 27 23.07 13.70 -7.77
CA VAL A 27 22.36 14.52 -6.77
C VAL A 27 20.86 14.24 -6.79
N LEU A 28 20.26 14.15 -7.98
CA LEU A 28 18.83 13.81 -8.11
C LEU A 28 18.51 12.42 -7.56
N LEU A 29 19.33 11.41 -7.85
CA LEU A 29 19.16 10.06 -7.30
C LEU A 29 19.19 10.07 -5.76
N VAL A 30 20.11 10.80 -5.16
CA VAL A 30 20.21 10.93 -3.69
C VAL A 30 18.95 11.58 -3.12
N ILE A 31 18.47 12.67 -3.73
CA ILE A 31 17.22 13.34 -3.30
C ILE A 31 16.03 12.39 -3.38
N VAL A 32 15.86 11.68 -4.51
CA VAL A 32 14.77 10.73 -4.72
C VAL A 32 14.85 9.57 -3.72
N MET A 33 16.05 9.07 -3.45
CA MET A 33 16.29 8.03 -2.45
C MET A 33 15.84 8.48 -1.07
N PHE A 34 16.28 9.66 -0.60
CA PHE A 34 15.91 10.15 0.73
C PHE A 34 14.40 10.38 0.85
N ILE A 35 13.79 11.07 -0.12
CA ILE A 35 12.34 11.31 -0.12
C ILE A 35 11.57 9.98 -0.09
N GLY A 36 11.95 9.06 -0.97
CA GLY A 36 11.23 7.80 -1.12
C GLY A 36 11.43 6.85 0.05
N VAL A 37 12.67 6.66 0.53
CA VAL A 37 12.97 5.76 1.65
C VAL A 37 12.32 6.27 2.93
N ILE A 38 12.54 7.53 3.29
CA ILE A 38 11.96 8.12 4.51
C ILE A 38 10.44 8.12 4.42
N GLY A 39 9.89 8.54 3.28
CA GLY A 39 8.44 8.60 3.08
C GLY A 39 7.77 7.23 3.19
N ASN A 40 8.31 6.21 2.54
CA ASN A 40 7.74 4.86 2.55
C ASN A 40 7.92 4.18 3.91
N LEU A 41 9.07 4.34 4.58
CA LEU A 41 9.25 3.88 5.96
C LEU A 41 8.26 4.52 6.92
N LEU A 42 7.97 5.81 6.76
CA LEU A 42 6.98 6.51 7.55
C LEU A 42 5.56 5.97 7.33
N VAL A 43 5.19 5.63 6.09
CA VAL A 43 3.91 4.97 5.77
C VAL A 43 3.84 3.61 6.48
N ILE A 44 4.88 2.79 6.37
CA ILE A 44 4.98 1.48 7.03
C ILE A 44 4.80 1.63 8.55
N TYR A 45 5.58 2.53 9.16
CA TYR A 45 5.53 2.82 10.59
C TYR A 45 4.12 3.23 11.04
N VAL A 46 3.50 4.17 10.33
CA VAL A 46 2.18 4.70 10.70
C VAL A 46 1.09 3.63 10.57
N VAL A 47 1.09 2.83 9.50
CA VAL A 47 0.04 1.81 9.32
C VAL A 47 0.16 0.69 10.37
N LEU A 48 1.38 0.26 10.70
CA LEU A 48 1.61 -0.81 11.66
C LEU A 48 1.29 -0.39 13.10
N ASN A 49 1.69 0.82 13.51
CA ASN A 49 1.56 1.29 14.89
C ASN A 49 0.18 1.83 15.25
N TYR A 50 -0.58 2.32 14.27
CA TYR A 50 -1.92 2.85 14.53
C TYR A 50 -2.98 1.83 14.09
N GLY A 51 -3.44 1.00 15.03
CA GLY A 51 -4.41 -0.08 14.76
C GLY A 51 -5.70 0.35 14.04
N ARG A 52 -6.11 1.62 14.14
CA ARG A 52 -7.26 2.17 13.40
C ARG A 52 -7.01 2.43 11.92
N LEU A 53 -5.76 2.37 11.48
CA LEU A 53 -5.35 2.42 10.09
C LEU A 53 -5.28 1.03 9.47
N LYS A 54 -5.59 -0.06 10.17
CA LYS A 54 -5.65 -1.42 9.60
C LYS A 54 -6.94 -1.63 8.81
N THR A 55 -7.14 -0.82 7.77
CA THR A 55 -8.24 -0.96 6.80
C THR A 55 -7.71 -1.62 5.53
N VAL A 56 -8.56 -2.31 4.76
CA VAL A 56 -8.22 -2.95 3.47
C VAL A 56 -7.33 -2.06 2.59
N THR A 57 -7.74 -0.80 2.40
CA THR A 57 -6.99 0.17 1.59
C THR A 57 -5.62 0.47 2.16
N ASN A 58 -5.51 0.66 3.47
CA ASN A 58 -4.22 0.98 4.09
C ASN A 58 -3.31 -0.25 4.15
N THR A 59 -3.85 -1.47 4.19
CA THR A 59 -3.07 -2.70 3.99
C THR A 59 -2.46 -2.72 2.59
N TYR A 60 -3.21 -2.32 1.56
CA TYR A 60 -2.66 -2.16 0.20
C TYR A 60 -1.55 -1.10 0.16
N LEU A 61 -1.76 0.06 0.80
CA LEU A 61 -0.73 1.10 0.91
C LEU A 61 0.52 0.63 1.66
N LEU A 62 0.37 -0.22 2.67
CA LEU A 62 1.48 -0.80 3.41
C LEU A 62 2.35 -1.69 2.52
N HIS A 63 1.75 -2.62 1.76
CA HIS A 63 2.51 -3.48 0.86
C HIS A 63 3.11 -2.72 -0.32
N LEU A 64 2.43 -1.67 -0.80
CA LEU A 64 2.99 -0.76 -1.81
C LEU A 64 4.24 -0.04 -1.27
N ALA A 65 4.15 0.54 -0.06
CA ALA A 65 5.29 1.18 0.59
C ALA A 65 6.45 0.21 0.88
N LEU A 66 6.14 -1.05 1.22
CA LEU A 66 7.16 -2.10 1.39
C LEU A 66 7.89 -2.39 0.08
N SER A 67 7.14 -2.54 -1.02
CA SER A 67 7.70 -2.79 -2.35
C SER A 67 8.55 -1.62 -2.84
N ASP A 68 8.03 -0.39 -2.69
CA ASP A 68 8.73 0.84 -3.04
C ASP A 68 10.01 1.03 -2.22
N PHE A 69 9.98 0.74 -0.91
CA PHE A 69 11.16 0.82 -0.06
C PHE A 69 12.28 -0.12 -0.54
N ILE A 70 11.95 -1.39 -0.81
CA ILE A 70 12.90 -2.38 -1.31
C ILE A 70 13.48 -1.92 -2.65
N PHE A 71 12.64 -1.44 -3.55
CA PHE A 71 13.05 -0.90 -4.85
C PHE A 71 14.01 0.28 -4.75
N LEU A 72 13.69 1.26 -3.91
CA LEU A 72 14.48 2.48 -3.74
C LEU A 72 15.83 2.20 -3.06
N SER A 73 15.95 1.12 -2.29
CA SER A 73 17.24 0.64 -1.76
C SER A 73 18.22 0.20 -2.85
N GLY A 74 17.74 0.02 -4.10
CA GLY A 74 18.56 -0.24 -5.29
C GLY A 74 19.32 0.99 -5.80
N ILE A 75 18.94 2.20 -5.41
CA ILE A 75 19.53 3.46 -5.94
C ILE A 75 21.05 3.53 -5.72
N PRO A 76 21.64 3.20 -4.56
CA PRO A 76 23.08 3.24 -4.36
C PRO A 76 23.85 2.33 -5.34
N PHE A 77 23.33 1.14 -5.63
CA PHE A 77 23.94 0.21 -6.59
C PHE A 77 23.89 0.78 -8.01
N PHE A 78 22.74 1.36 -8.38
CA PHE A 78 22.58 2.02 -9.67
C PHE A 78 23.51 3.24 -9.80
N ALA A 79 23.53 4.13 -8.81
CA ALA A 79 24.40 5.30 -8.76
C ALA A 79 25.88 4.91 -8.87
N SER A 80 26.30 3.91 -8.09
CA SER A 80 27.67 3.39 -8.17
C SER A 80 27.99 2.87 -9.56
N SER A 81 27.08 2.13 -10.20
CA SER A 81 27.29 1.59 -11.56
C SER A 81 27.44 2.68 -12.62
N LEU A 82 26.79 3.84 -12.44
CA LEU A 82 26.92 5.00 -13.31
C LEU A 82 28.25 5.72 -13.11
N ILE A 83 28.66 5.91 -11.86
CA ILE A 83 29.91 6.62 -11.51
C ILE A 83 31.13 5.83 -11.97
N THR A 84 31.19 4.54 -11.64
CA THR A 84 32.31 3.66 -12.02
C THR A 84 32.24 3.24 -13.49
N ARG A 85 31.08 3.42 -14.13
CA ARG A 85 30.73 2.85 -15.44
C ARG A 85 30.93 1.32 -15.48
N ALA A 86 30.81 0.66 -14.33
CA ALA A 86 31.04 -0.77 -14.15
C ALA A 86 30.24 -1.34 -12.97
N TRP A 87 29.84 -2.60 -13.07
CA TRP A 87 29.20 -3.34 -12.00
C TRP A 87 30.23 -4.03 -11.10
N ILE A 88 30.41 -3.51 -9.88
CA ILE A 88 31.44 -3.97 -8.92
C ILE A 88 30.91 -4.90 -7.81
N PHE A 89 29.60 -5.19 -7.80
CA PHE A 89 28.95 -5.92 -6.70
C PHE A 89 28.79 -7.43 -6.92
N GLY A 90 29.36 -7.95 -8.02
CA GLY A 90 29.30 -9.37 -8.37
C GLY A 90 27.93 -9.84 -8.88
N GLY A 91 27.87 -11.12 -9.30
CA GLY A 91 26.70 -11.70 -9.97
C GLY A 91 25.46 -11.85 -9.08
N PHE A 92 25.64 -12.14 -7.78
CA PHE A 92 24.52 -12.28 -6.85
C PHE A 92 23.74 -10.97 -6.69
N ILE A 93 24.44 -9.86 -6.40
CA ILE A 93 23.81 -8.55 -6.25
C ILE A 93 23.23 -8.08 -7.58
N CYS A 94 23.86 -8.43 -8.72
CA CYS A 94 23.30 -8.15 -10.05
C CYS A 94 21.92 -8.77 -10.23
N LYS A 95 21.78 -10.07 -9.94
CA LYS A 95 20.49 -10.76 -9.98
C LYS A 95 19.49 -10.18 -8.98
N LEU A 96 19.92 -9.87 -7.75
CA LEU A 96 19.07 -9.27 -6.72
C LEU A 96 18.57 -7.87 -7.10
N PHE A 97 19.43 -7.05 -7.71
CA PHE A 97 19.07 -5.73 -8.20
C PHE A 97 17.97 -5.82 -9.25
N PHE A 98 18.15 -6.63 -10.30
CA PHE A 98 17.10 -6.82 -11.31
C PHE A 98 15.83 -7.41 -10.69
N LEU A 99 15.95 -8.42 -9.83
CA LEU A 99 14.82 -9.04 -9.13
C LEU A 99 13.96 -8.02 -8.39
N THR A 100 14.59 -7.19 -7.55
CA THR A 100 13.88 -6.16 -6.76
C THR A 100 13.24 -5.10 -7.65
N GLN A 101 13.90 -4.72 -8.76
CA GLN A 101 13.37 -3.80 -9.76
C GLN A 101 12.08 -4.33 -10.39
N GLY A 102 12.10 -5.55 -10.91
CA GLY A 102 10.94 -6.11 -11.59
C GLY A 102 9.83 -6.55 -10.65
N VAL A 103 10.15 -7.14 -9.49
CA VAL A 103 9.11 -7.49 -8.48
C VAL A 103 8.37 -6.27 -8.01
N ASN A 104 9.04 -5.13 -7.82
CA ASN A 104 8.36 -3.87 -7.53
C ASN A 104 7.44 -3.45 -8.67
N GLN A 105 7.89 -3.53 -9.92
CA GLN A 105 7.09 -3.15 -11.07
C GLN A 105 5.77 -3.93 -11.15
N TYR A 106 5.81 -5.26 -10.96
CA TYR A 106 4.62 -6.10 -10.91
C TYR A 106 3.77 -5.87 -9.66
N THR A 107 4.39 -5.84 -8.49
CA THR A 107 3.66 -5.71 -7.21
C THR A 107 2.94 -4.37 -7.15
N SER A 108 3.64 -3.28 -7.45
CA SER A 108 3.10 -1.93 -7.40
C SER A 108 1.93 -1.74 -8.35
N VAL A 109 2.03 -2.21 -9.60
CA VAL A 109 0.94 -2.04 -10.56
C VAL A 109 -0.30 -2.86 -10.21
N ILE A 110 -0.12 -4.10 -9.72
CA ILE A 110 -1.23 -4.95 -9.26
C ILE A 110 -1.91 -4.30 -8.04
N ILE A 111 -1.13 -3.80 -7.07
CA ILE A 111 -1.69 -3.11 -5.90
C ILE A 111 -2.44 -1.83 -6.30
N LEU A 112 -1.91 -1.04 -7.24
CA LEU A 112 -2.61 0.13 -7.76
C LEU A 112 -3.92 -0.25 -8.44
N ALA A 113 -3.97 -1.38 -9.17
CA ALA A 113 -5.18 -1.86 -9.80
C ALA A 113 -6.22 -2.32 -8.75
N LEU A 114 -5.77 -3.01 -7.70
CA LEU A 114 -6.60 -3.39 -6.55
C LEU A 114 -7.13 -2.15 -5.80
N LEU A 115 -6.32 -1.11 -5.66
CA LEU A 115 -6.73 0.18 -5.09
C LEU A 115 -7.80 0.84 -5.97
N ALA A 116 -7.59 0.92 -7.28
CA ALA A 116 -8.57 1.47 -8.22
C ALA A 116 -9.90 0.69 -8.17
N PHE A 117 -9.85 -0.64 -8.13
CA PHE A 117 -11.01 -1.50 -7.99
C PHE A 117 -11.74 -1.32 -6.65
N ASP A 118 -11.02 -1.28 -5.53
CA ASP A 118 -11.59 -1.03 -4.20
C ASP A 118 -12.30 0.34 -4.16
N ARG A 119 -11.71 1.37 -4.78
CA ARG A 119 -12.36 2.69 -4.91
C ARG A 119 -13.60 2.64 -5.79
N TYR A 120 -13.53 1.95 -6.92
CA TYR A 120 -14.66 1.75 -7.83
C TYR A 120 -15.83 1.10 -7.10
N LEU A 121 -15.61 -0.03 -6.43
CA LEU A 121 -16.64 -0.69 -5.64
C LEU A 121 -17.20 0.25 -4.57
N ALA A 122 -16.35 0.93 -3.81
CA ALA A 122 -16.80 1.82 -2.75
C ALA A 122 -17.72 2.93 -3.28
N VAL A 123 -17.43 3.53 -4.43
CA VAL A 123 -18.13 4.71 -4.99
C VAL A 123 -19.35 4.32 -5.84
N CYS A 124 -19.15 3.36 -6.74
CA CYS A 124 -20.16 2.94 -7.72
C CYS A 124 -21.14 1.92 -7.14
N HIS A 125 -20.64 0.96 -6.35
CA HIS A 125 -21.40 -0.21 -5.88
C HIS A 125 -21.23 -0.43 -4.37
N SER A 126 -21.68 0.54 -3.56
CA SER A 126 -21.42 0.52 -2.11
C SER A 126 -21.93 -0.72 -1.36
N ALA A 127 -23.02 -1.35 -1.82
CA ALA A 127 -23.51 -2.60 -1.24
C ALA A 127 -22.57 -3.78 -1.54
N LYS A 128 -22.15 -3.93 -2.81
CA LYS A 128 -21.16 -4.93 -3.23
C LYS A 128 -19.81 -4.72 -2.53
N SER A 129 -19.41 -3.47 -2.28
CA SER A 129 -18.19 -3.15 -1.54
C SER A 129 -18.19 -3.74 -0.12
N ILE A 130 -19.32 -3.71 0.60
CA ILE A 130 -19.42 -4.28 1.95
C ILE A 130 -19.29 -5.81 1.89
N ILE A 131 -20.00 -6.45 0.95
CA ILE A 131 -19.96 -7.91 0.78
C ILE A 131 -18.55 -8.37 0.39
N TRP A 132 -17.94 -7.71 -0.58
CA TRP A 132 -16.59 -8.04 -1.04
C TRP A 132 -15.58 -7.93 0.11
N ARG A 133 -15.61 -6.84 0.89
CA ARG A 133 -14.73 -6.66 2.06
C ARG A 133 -14.98 -7.66 3.20
N SER A 134 -16.16 -8.28 3.23
CA SER A 134 -16.48 -9.33 4.22
C SER A 134 -16.04 -10.72 3.78
N ARG A 135 -15.90 -10.96 2.47
CA ARG A 135 -15.62 -12.28 1.89
C ARG A 135 -14.17 -12.45 1.46
N VAL A 136 -13.51 -11.35 1.11
CA VAL A 136 -12.15 -11.34 0.57
C VAL A 136 -11.19 -10.83 1.61
N ASP A 137 -10.24 -11.69 2.00
CA ASP A 137 -9.13 -11.30 2.86
C ASP A 137 -8.10 -10.50 2.04
N PRO A 138 -7.84 -9.23 2.36
CA PRO A 138 -6.83 -8.44 1.66
C PRO A 138 -5.41 -9.01 1.81
N ASN A 139 -5.08 -9.68 2.91
CA ASN A 139 -3.75 -10.24 3.11
C ASN A 139 -3.50 -11.40 2.14
N LEU A 140 -4.51 -12.27 1.95
CA LEU A 140 -4.43 -13.35 0.97
C LEU A 140 -4.22 -12.81 -0.45
N LEU A 141 -4.99 -11.79 -0.86
CA LEU A 141 -4.80 -11.14 -2.16
C LEU A 141 -3.39 -10.58 -2.35
N LEU A 142 -2.82 -9.99 -1.30
CA LEU A 142 -1.48 -9.41 -1.34
C LEU A 142 -0.41 -10.50 -1.39
N ILE A 143 -0.54 -11.58 -0.62
CA ILE A 143 0.37 -12.73 -0.69
C ILE A 143 0.37 -13.32 -2.11
N LEU A 144 -0.81 -13.51 -2.71
CA LEU A 144 -0.94 -13.96 -4.10
C LEU A 144 -0.29 -12.96 -5.08
N THR A 145 -0.41 -11.67 -4.82
CA THR A 145 0.23 -10.62 -5.62
C THR A 145 1.76 -10.73 -5.58
N TRP A 146 2.33 -10.96 -4.39
CA TRP A 146 3.77 -11.16 -4.23
C TRP A 146 4.25 -12.42 -4.95
N ILE A 147 3.58 -13.56 -4.71
CA ILE A 147 3.90 -14.83 -5.37
C ILE A 147 3.86 -14.68 -6.90
N LEU A 148 2.77 -14.09 -7.42
CA LEU A 148 2.64 -13.83 -8.85
C LEU A 148 3.78 -12.95 -9.36
N SER A 149 4.11 -11.86 -8.66
CA SER A 149 5.19 -10.95 -9.05
C SER A 149 6.56 -11.64 -9.11
N PHE A 150 6.86 -12.54 -8.16
CA PHE A 150 8.06 -13.35 -8.19
C PHE A 150 8.06 -14.34 -9.36
N ILE A 151 6.94 -15.02 -9.62
CA ILE A 151 6.81 -15.97 -10.73
C ILE A 151 7.03 -15.26 -12.08
N LEU A 152 6.41 -14.09 -12.29
CA LEU A 152 6.57 -13.30 -13.52
C LEU A 152 8.04 -12.83 -13.72
N MET A 153 8.82 -12.74 -12.63
CA MET A 153 10.21 -12.32 -12.65
C MET A 153 11.23 -13.45 -12.88
N LEU A 154 10.82 -14.71 -12.74
CA LEU A 154 11.71 -15.88 -12.88
C LEU A 154 12.49 -15.90 -14.22
N PRO A 155 11.88 -15.63 -15.39
CA PRO A 155 12.61 -15.64 -16.65
C PRO A 155 13.76 -14.61 -16.66
N ILE A 156 13.52 -13.40 -16.13
CA ILE A 156 14.55 -12.35 -16.07
C ILE A 156 15.69 -12.78 -15.14
N MET A 157 15.37 -13.37 -13.99
CA MET A 157 16.40 -13.87 -13.07
C MET A 157 17.27 -14.96 -13.68
N ALA A 158 16.69 -15.84 -14.50
CA ALA A 158 17.42 -16.90 -15.17
C ALA A 158 18.44 -16.33 -16.17
N PHE A 159 18.07 -15.28 -16.91
CA PHE A 159 18.89 -14.68 -17.97
C PHE A 159 19.74 -13.46 -17.54
N THR A 160 19.53 -12.95 -16.32
CA THR A 160 20.39 -11.89 -15.76
C THR A 160 21.76 -12.44 -15.41
N THR A 161 22.80 -11.82 -15.94
CA THR A 161 24.20 -12.21 -15.75
C THR A 161 25.12 -11.00 -15.73
N ILE A 162 26.40 -11.23 -15.44
CA ILE A 162 27.46 -10.24 -15.59
C ILE A 162 28.26 -10.54 -16.86
N GLN A 163 28.63 -9.50 -17.61
CA GLN A 163 29.41 -9.60 -18.83
C GLN A 163 30.61 -8.66 -18.77
N THR A 164 31.78 -9.16 -19.13
CA THR A 164 33.00 -8.37 -19.26
C THR A 164 33.10 -7.81 -20.67
N THR A 165 33.25 -6.49 -20.79
CA THR A 165 33.49 -5.81 -22.06
C THR A 165 34.96 -5.88 -22.45
N ALA A 166 35.27 -5.56 -23.72
CA ALA A 166 36.64 -5.45 -24.23
C ALA A 166 37.51 -4.45 -23.44
N SER A 167 36.89 -3.50 -22.74
CA SER A 167 37.57 -2.54 -21.86
C SER A 167 37.88 -3.08 -20.44
N SER A 168 37.75 -4.39 -20.22
CA SER A 168 37.85 -5.06 -18.92
C SER A 168 36.83 -4.58 -17.87
N LYS A 169 35.80 -3.82 -18.28
CA LYS A 169 34.69 -3.41 -17.41
C LYS A 169 33.59 -4.45 -17.39
N VAL A 170 33.14 -4.80 -16.19
CA VAL A 170 32.03 -5.73 -15.96
C VAL A 170 30.72 -4.96 -15.97
N HIS A 171 29.70 -5.46 -16.67
CA HIS A 171 28.35 -4.90 -16.67
C HIS A 171 27.34 -5.95 -16.21
N CYS A 172 26.30 -5.52 -15.49
CA CYS A 172 25.17 -6.35 -15.13
C CYS A 172 24.09 -6.20 -16.21
N THR A 173 23.77 -7.28 -16.91
CA THR A 173 22.91 -7.26 -18.11
C THR A 173 22.06 -8.53 -18.21
N ILE A 174 21.12 -8.54 -19.15
CA ILE A 174 20.25 -9.68 -19.47
C ILE A 174 20.73 -10.27 -20.80
N ILE A 175 21.13 -11.54 -20.81
CA ILE A 175 21.59 -12.24 -22.02
C ILE A 175 20.67 -13.42 -22.29
N PHE A 176 19.99 -13.40 -23.45
CA PHE A 176 19.16 -14.52 -23.90
C PHE A 176 20.03 -15.58 -24.61
N PRO A 177 19.91 -16.87 -24.28
CA PRO A 177 20.87 -17.91 -24.69
C PRO A 177 20.72 -18.47 -26.12
N TYR A 178 19.77 -17.99 -26.93
CA TYR A 178 19.45 -18.58 -28.24
C TYR A 178 19.83 -17.70 -29.44
N SER A 179 19.98 -18.34 -30.61
CA SER A 179 20.29 -17.74 -31.91
C SER A 179 19.31 -16.63 -32.34
N ASP A 180 18.04 -16.72 -31.94
CA ASP A 180 17.02 -15.67 -32.09
C ASP A 180 16.84 -14.81 -30.82
N SER A 181 17.96 -14.33 -30.26
CA SER A 181 17.97 -13.46 -29.07
C SER A 181 17.04 -12.24 -29.20
N ARG A 182 16.88 -11.70 -30.41
CA ARG A 182 16.01 -10.55 -30.72
C ARG A 182 14.52 -10.89 -30.55
N LEU A 183 14.05 -12.04 -31.05
CA LEU A 183 12.64 -12.43 -30.94
C LEU A 183 12.26 -12.69 -29.48
N LEU A 184 13.12 -13.36 -28.71
CA LEU A 184 12.89 -13.61 -27.29
C LEU A 184 12.86 -12.31 -26.48
N TYR A 185 13.78 -11.38 -26.76
CA TYR A 185 13.76 -10.06 -26.15
C TYR A 185 12.49 -9.28 -26.52
N LEU A 186 11.97 -9.46 -27.74
CA LEU A 186 10.73 -8.82 -28.20
C LEU A 186 9.50 -9.37 -27.49
N ILE A 187 9.37 -10.69 -27.46
CA ILE A 187 8.31 -11.36 -26.70
C ILE A 187 8.37 -10.88 -25.26
N PHE A 188 9.56 -10.80 -24.67
CA PHE A 188 9.77 -10.32 -23.33
C PHE A 188 9.32 -8.87 -23.12
N VAL A 189 9.77 -7.92 -23.95
CA VAL A 189 9.38 -6.50 -23.85
C VAL A 189 7.87 -6.32 -24.05
N ILE A 190 7.26 -7.02 -25.01
CA ILE A 190 5.81 -6.95 -25.25
C ILE A 190 5.01 -7.54 -24.09
N TYR A 191 5.38 -8.74 -23.63
CA TYR A 191 4.75 -9.39 -22.50
C TYR A 191 4.81 -8.53 -21.22
N THR A 192 6.01 -8.05 -20.89
CA THR A 192 6.22 -7.26 -19.67
C THR A 192 5.56 -5.89 -19.75
N SER A 193 5.65 -5.17 -20.88
CA SER A 193 4.93 -3.91 -21.09
C SER A 193 3.42 -4.10 -21.06
N THR A 194 2.90 -5.19 -21.60
CA THR A 194 1.46 -5.46 -21.60
C THR A 194 0.95 -5.67 -20.17
N ILE A 195 1.64 -6.50 -19.38
CA ILE A 195 1.22 -6.83 -18.02
C ILE A 195 1.44 -5.66 -17.06
N THR A 196 2.51 -4.89 -17.20
CA THR A 196 2.87 -3.85 -16.24
C THR A 196 2.42 -2.44 -16.64
N PHE A 197 2.00 -2.24 -17.88
CA PHE A 197 1.58 -0.94 -18.38
C PHE A 197 0.22 -1.03 -19.06
N VAL A 198 0.10 -1.70 -20.21
CA VAL A 198 -1.11 -1.60 -21.08
C VAL A 198 -2.37 -2.10 -20.37
N LEU A 199 -2.36 -3.33 -19.83
CA LEU A 199 -3.55 -3.93 -19.23
C LEU A 199 -3.96 -3.23 -17.93
N PRO A 200 -3.07 -3.01 -16.94
CA PRO A 200 -3.45 -2.30 -15.72
C PRO A 200 -3.90 -0.87 -15.99
N PHE A 201 -3.25 -0.17 -16.94
CA PHE A 201 -3.65 1.18 -17.31
C PHE A 201 -5.05 1.23 -17.92
N GLY A 202 -5.35 0.34 -18.88
CA GLY A 202 -6.69 0.24 -19.46
C GLY A 202 -7.77 -0.05 -18.40
N LEU A 203 -7.49 -1.00 -17.49
CA LEU A 203 -8.38 -1.34 -16.39
C LEU A 203 -8.60 -0.16 -15.42
N MET A 204 -7.53 0.53 -15.07
CA MET A 204 -7.59 1.72 -14.23
C MET A 204 -8.44 2.81 -14.88
N ILE A 205 -8.15 3.21 -16.13
CA ILE A 205 -8.92 4.22 -16.86
C ILE A 205 -10.41 3.87 -16.86
N TYR A 206 -10.74 2.62 -17.16
CA TYR A 206 -12.11 2.14 -17.13
C TYR A 206 -12.78 2.39 -15.77
N PHE A 207 -12.14 1.98 -14.67
CA PHE A 207 -12.67 2.23 -13.33
C PHE A 207 -12.85 3.73 -13.03
N TYR A 208 -11.94 4.59 -13.49
CA TYR A 208 -12.08 6.04 -13.30
C TYR A 208 -13.21 6.65 -14.09
N ILE A 209 -13.37 6.29 -15.36
CA ILE A 209 -14.47 6.78 -16.17
C ILE A 209 -15.79 6.47 -15.46
N GLN A 210 -15.93 5.26 -14.92
CA GLN A 210 -17.12 4.87 -14.17
C GLN A 210 -17.29 5.66 -12.85
N ILE A 211 -16.21 5.85 -12.09
CA ILE A 211 -16.23 6.67 -10.86
C ILE A 211 -16.67 8.10 -11.17
N VAL A 212 -16.09 8.73 -12.18
CA VAL A 212 -16.39 10.12 -12.59
C VAL A 212 -17.83 10.23 -13.07
N ARG A 213 -18.29 9.31 -13.92
CA ARG A 213 -19.69 9.25 -14.38
C ARG A 213 -20.65 9.16 -13.19
N ARG A 214 -20.38 8.27 -12.24
CA ARG A 214 -21.22 8.10 -11.05
C ARG A 214 -21.22 9.33 -10.15
N LEU A 215 -20.07 9.98 -9.98
CA LEU A 215 -19.95 11.19 -9.17
C LEU A 215 -20.69 12.37 -9.82
N LYS A 216 -20.58 12.57 -11.15
CA LYS A 216 -21.33 13.60 -11.88
C LYS A 216 -22.85 13.39 -11.75
N HIS A 217 -23.33 12.17 -11.95
CA HIS A 217 -24.76 11.85 -11.82
C HIS A 217 -25.29 12.06 -10.40
N LYS A 218 -24.50 11.75 -9.35
CA LYS A 218 -24.90 12.00 -7.97
C LYS A 218 -24.88 13.49 -7.61
N VAL A 219 -23.97 14.30 -8.18
CA VAL A 219 -23.97 15.76 -7.96
C VAL A 219 -25.21 16.41 -8.55
N SER A 220 -25.65 15.97 -9.74
CA SER A 220 -26.88 16.43 -10.38
C SER A 220 -28.15 16.13 -9.55
N GLN A 221 -28.22 14.98 -8.86
CA GLN A 221 -29.37 14.59 -8.05
C GLN A 221 -29.35 15.06 -6.58
N GLN A 222 -28.28 15.72 -6.10
CA GLN A 222 -28.04 15.87 -4.66
C GLN A 222 -28.18 17.32 -4.18
N HIS A 223 -29.43 17.76 -4.04
CA HIS A 223 -29.79 18.98 -3.29
C HIS A 223 -29.97 18.72 -1.77
N ARG A 224 -29.91 17.47 -1.26
CA ARG A 224 -30.28 17.15 0.15
C ARG A 224 -29.45 16.07 0.90
N ARG A 225 -28.18 15.78 0.55
CA ARG A 225 -27.32 14.87 1.36
C ARG A 225 -25.97 15.48 1.74
N SER A 226 -25.59 15.30 3.01
CA SER A 226 -24.35 15.75 3.69
C SER A 226 -23.16 15.99 2.76
N ARG A 227 -22.83 17.27 2.55
CA ARG A 227 -21.68 17.80 1.77
C ARG A 227 -20.34 17.17 2.15
N THR A 228 -20.19 16.70 3.39
CA THR A 228 -18.91 16.24 3.95
C THR A 228 -18.54 14.82 3.48
N SER A 229 -19.51 13.90 3.37
CA SER A 229 -19.28 12.50 2.96
C SER A 229 -18.90 12.38 1.47
N THR A 230 -19.49 13.22 0.62
CA THR A 230 -19.20 13.28 -0.82
C THR A 230 -17.85 13.94 -1.09
N ARG A 231 -17.48 14.99 -0.34
CA ARG A 231 -16.17 15.66 -0.44
C ARG A 231 -15.01 14.70 -0.12
N THR A 232 -15.12 13.89 0.93
CA THR A 232 -14.09 12.89 1.27
C THR A 232 -13.94 11.82 0.19
N ARG A 233 -15.05 11.32 -0.37
CA ARG A 233 -15.01 10.33 -1.48
C ARG A 233 -14.37 10.91 -2.75
N ARG A 234 -14.72 12.15 -3.11
CA ARG A 234 -14.13 12.86 -4.25
C ARG A 234 -12.62 13.08 -4.06
N LYS A 235 -12.19 13.49 -2.87
CA LYS A 235 -10.76 13.65 -2.54
C LYS A 235 -9.98 12.36 -2.70
N VAL A 236 -10.51 11.24 -2.22
CA VAL A 236 -9.82 9.95 -2.36
C VAL A 236 -9.82 9.46 -3.81
N SER A 237 -10.86 9.70 -4.60
CA SER A 237 -10.82 9.41 -6.05
C SER A 237 -9.82 10.28 -6.80
N ILE A 238 -9.66 11.55 -6.43
CA ILE A 238 -8.64 12.45 -6.98
C ILE A 238 -7.23 11.98 -6.62
N LEU A 239 -7.03 11.48 -5.39
CA LEU A 239 -5.75 10.90 -4.98
C LEU A 239 -5.35 9.73 -5.88
N VAL A 240 -6.24 8.76 -6.05
CA VAL A 240 -5.87 7.57 -6.82
C VAL A 240 -5.73 7.92 -8.32
N LEU A 241 -6.45 8.93 -8.84
CA LEU A 241 -6.19 9.50 -10.16
C LEU A 241 -4.78 10.10 -10.26
N ALA A 242 -4.37 10.90 -9.28
CA ALA A 242 -3.05 11.53 -9.25
C ALA A 242 -1.92 10.47 -9.20
N VAL A 243 -2.07 9.43 -8.37
CA VAL A 243 -1.11 8.31 -8.30
C VAL A 243 -0.98 7.62 -9.65
N ILE A 244 -2.10 7.40 -10.34
CA ILE A 244 -2.10 6.72 -11.64
C ILE A 244 -1.51 7.61 -12.73
N SER A 245 -1.84 8.90 -12.74
CA SER A 245 -1.24 9.86 -13.65
C SER A 245 0.28 9.90 -13.50
N VAL A 246 0.79 9.94 -12.27
CA VAL A 246 2.24 9.88 -12.00
C VAL A 246 2.82 8.56 -12.50
N HIS A 247 2.18 7.43 -12.21
CA HIS A 247 2.63 6.12 -12.67
C HIS A 247 2.75 6.06 -14.20
N ILE A 248 1.77 6.58 -14.93
CA ILE A 248 1.81 6.60 -16.40
C ILE A 248 2.94 7.48 -16.92
N LEU A 249 3.05 8.71 -16.39
CA LEU A 249 4.06 9.68 -16.82
C LEU A 249 5.49 9.18 -16.56
N CYS A 250 5.68 8.42 -15.48
CA CYS A 250 6.99 7.91 -15.11
C CYS A 250 7.33 6.57 -15.78
N CYS A 251 6.34 5.70 -16.03
CA CYS A 251 6.56 4.39 -16.64
C CYS A 251 6.54 4.40 -18.17
N SER A 252 5.80 5.33 -18.79
CA SER A 252 5.69 5.38 -20.25
C SER A 252 7.05 5.59 -20.94
N PRO A 253 7.94 6.48 -20.47
CA PRO A 253 9.21 6.73 -21.17
C PRO A 253 10.11 5.50 -21.14
N TYR A 254 10.11 4.73 -20.04
CA TYR A 254 10.83 3.46 -19.95
C TYR A 254 10.38 2.49 -21.04
N TRP A 255 9.07 2.21 -21.12
CA TRP A 255 8.54 1.29 -22.12
C TRP A 255 8.74 1.80 -23.55
N THR A 256 8.68 3.11 -23.78
CA THR A 256 9.02 3.71 -25.07
C THR A 256 10.48 3.45 -25.44
N VAL A 257 11.44 3.67 -24.55
CA VAL A 257 12.86 3.41 -24.83
C VAL A 257 13.11 1.92 -25.10
N GLN A 258 12.47 1.01 -24.36
CA GLN A 258 12.59 -0.44 -24.63
C GLN A 258 12.06 -0.80 -26.02
N ILE A 259 10.92 -0.23 -26.43
CA ILE A 259 10.34 -0.43 -27.76
C ILE A 259 11.21 0.18 -28.87
N LEU A 260 11.80 1.35 -28.65
CA LEU A 260 12.69 1.99 -29.63
C LEU A 260 14.02 1.23 -29.79
N THR A 261 14.53 0.68 -28.68
CA THR A 261 15.77 -0.11 -28.70
C THR A 261 15.59 -1.38 -29.52
N ILE A 262 14.42 -2.02 -29.40
CA ILE A 262 14.15 -3.27 -30.10
C ILE A 262 13.69 -3.09 -31.55
N SER A 263 13.07 -1.96 -31.88
CA SER A 263 12.73 -1.61 -33.27
C SER A 263 13.93 -1.09 -34.07
N GLU A 264 15.13 -1.09 -33.48
CA GLU A 264 16.38 -0.56 -34.05
C GLU A 264 16.35 0.93 -34.37
N LEU A 265 15.27 1.64 -33.99
CA LEU A 265 15.17 3.09 -34.10
C LEU A 265 16.12 3.80 -33.13
N LEU A 266 16.48 3.12 -32.03
CA LEU A 266 17.53 3.54 -31.10
C LEU A 266 18.57 2.41 -30.97
N PRO A 267 19.56 2.33 -31.88
CA PRO A 267 20.55 1.26 -31.85
C PRO A 267 21.32 1.20 -30.52
N GLN A 268 21.75 0.01 -30.12
CA GLN A 268 22.54 -0.19 -28.89
C GLN A 268 23.87 0.59 -28.90
N THR A 269 24.38 0.93 -30.08
CA THR A 269 25.59 1.73 -30.29
C THR A 269 25.36 3.24 -30.16
N SER A 270 24.11 3.70 -30.02
CA SER A 270 23.81 5.12 -29.94
C SER A 270 24.32 5.75 -28.65
N SER A 271 24.94 6.93 -28.76
CA SER A 271 25.39 7.72 -27.60
C SER A 271 24.24 8.17 -26.70
N LEU A 272 23.01 8.18 -27.22
CA LEU A 272 21.79 8.59 -26.52
C LEU A 272 21.18 7.49 -25.65
N LEU A 273 21.51 6.20 -25.88
CA LEU A 273 20.87 5.09 -25.16
C LEU A 273 21.15 5.14 -23.65
N VAL A 274 22.38 5.42 -23.25
CA VAL A 274 22.76 5.46 -21.82
C VAL A 274 22.09 6.63 -21.10
N PRO A 275 22.14 7.89 -21.59
CA PRO A 275 21.38 8.99 -21.00
C PRO A 275 19.87 8.71 -20.93
N MET A 276 19.25 8.21 -22.00
CA MET A 276 17.82 7.92 -22.03
C MET A 276 17.44 6.79 -21.07
N SER A 277 18.23 5.72 -21.01
CA SER A 277 18.03 4.63 -20.03
C SER A 277 18.18 5.13 -18.60
N SER A 278 19.12 6.04 -18.35
CA SER A 278 19.31 6.65 -17.03
C SER A 278 18.11 7.53 -16.65
N ILE A 279 17.65 8.39 -17.55
CA ILE A 279 16.48 9.26 -17.33
C ILE A 279 15.22 8.42 -17.11
N THR A 280 15.00 7.37 -17.91
CA THR A 280 13.83 6.51 -17.70
C THR A 280 13.90 5.76 -16.36
N GLN A 281 15.09 5.30 -15.95
CA GLN A 281 15.30 4.67 -14.65
C GLN A 281 15.04 5.63 -13.48
N ILE A 282 15.48 6.90 -13.57
CA ILE A 282 15.18 7.88 -12.52
C ILE A 282 13.68 8.17 -12.40
N LEU A 283 12.95 8.16 -13.51
CA LEU A 283 11.51 8.34 -13.51
C LEU A 283 10.80 7.19 -12.78
N LEU A 284 11.27 5.95 -12.93
CA LEU A 284 10.76 4.82 -12.16
C LEU A 284 11.00 5.01 -10.66
N PHE A 285 12.18 5.49 -10.24
CA PHE A 285 12.45 5.85 -8.84
C PHE A 285 11.54 6.99 -8.35
N VAL A 286 11.31 8.00 -9.19
CA VAL A 286 10.40 9.11 -8.89
C VAL A 286 8.98 8.59 -8.65
N ASN A 287 8.48 7.66 -9.48
CA ASN A 287 7.17 7.04 -9.29
C ASN A 287 7.01 6.45 -7.88
N SER A 288 7.96 5.63 -7.44
CA SER A 288 7.94 5.03 -6.09
C SER A 288 8.13 6.05 -4.95
N SER A 289 8.94 7.10 -5.17
CA SER A 289 9.16 8.15 -4.16
C SER A 289 7.97 9.11 -3.99
N THR A 290 7.12 9.24 -5.02
CA THR A 290 5.99 10.17 -5.02
C THR A 290 4.77 9.62 -4.26
N ASN A 291 4.71 8.30 -4.05
CA ASN A 291 3.59 7.65 -3.35
C ASN A 291 3.32 8.23 -1.94
N PRO A 292 4.31 8.34 -1.02
CA PRO A 292 4.14 8.99 0.28
C PRO A 292 3.68 10.45 0.21
N ILE A 293 4.20 11.22 -0.76
CA ILE A 293 3.82 12.62 -1.00
C ILE A 293 2.33 12.69 -1.29
N LEU A 294 1.86 11.86 -2.21
CA LEU A 294 0.44 11.79 -2.57
C LEU A 294 -0.42 11.43 -1.36
N TYR A 295 0.01 10.48 -0.51
CA TYR A 295 -0.72 10.15 0.72
C TYR A 295 -0.74 11.32 1.72
N ALA A 296 0.37 12.03 1.89
CA ALA A 296 0.49 13.17 2.81
C ALA A 296 -0.42 14.34 2.41
N PHE A 297 -0.51 14.65 1.11
CA PHE A 297 -1.29 15.78 0.62
C PHE A 297 -2.79 15.46 0.52
N LEU A 298 -3.15 14.23 0.17
CA LEU A 298 -4.53 13.90 -0.17
C LEU A 298 -5.28 13.06 0.89
N SER A 299 -4.58 12.46 1.85
CA SER A 299 -5.22 11.82 3.02
C SER A 299 -5.01 12.65 4.29
N GLY A 300 -6.08 13.28 4.76
CA GLY A 300 -6.05 14.06 6.00
C GLY A 300 -5.63 13.25 7.23
N ILE A 301 -5.84 11.93 7.21
CA ILE A 301 -5.42 11.03 8.29
C ILE A 301 -3.90 10.80 8.26
N PHE A 302 -3.32 10.51 7.09
CA PHE A 302 -1.86 10.38 6.95
C PHE A 302 -1.15 11.70 7.26
N ARG A 303 -1.69 12.83 6.79
CA ARG A 303 -1.16 14.15 7.12
C ARG A 303 -1.06 14.42 8.62
N LEU A 304 -2.11 14.05 9.37
CA LEU A 304 -2.13 14.20 10.83
C LEU A 304 -1.14 13.26 11.51
N SER A 305 -1.07 12.00 11.08
CA SER A 305 -0.09 11.04 11.59
C SER A 305 1.35 11.47 11.30
N PHE A 306 1.64 11.99 10.11
CA PHE A 306 2.98 12.45 9.73
C PHE A 306 3.41 13.67 10.53
N LYS A 307 2.53 14.67 10.70
CA LYS A 307 2.80 15.80 11.61
C LYS A 307 3.11 15.32 13.02
N HIS A 308 2.35 14.36 13.52
CA HIS A 308 2.59 13.81 14.86
C HIS A 308 3.98 13.18 15.00
N VAL A 309 4.40 12.35 14.04
CA VAL A 309 5.74 11.75 14.07
C VAL A 309 6.82 12.83 14.01
N PHE A 310 6.69 13.82 13.14
CA PHE A 310 7.64 14.95 13.09
C PHE A 310 7.71 15.73 14.40
N TYR A 311 6.56 16.07 15.02
CA TYR A 311 6.54 16.75 16.32
C TYR A 311 7.09 15.89 17.46
N CYS A 312 6.91 14.56 17.43
CA CYS A 312 7.50 13.65 18.42
C CYS A 312 9.00 13.45 18.23
N CYS A 313 9.51 13.45 16.99
CA CYS A 313 10.96 13.40 16.75
C CYS A 313 11.67 14.72 17.13
N LEU A 314 10.93 15.83 17.18
CA LEU A 314 11.44 17.16 17.55
C LEU A 314 11.20 17.53 19.02
N SER A 315 10.32 16.82 19.74
CA SER A 315 9.99 17.11 21.15
C SER A 315 10.48 15.98 22.06
N THR A 316 11.42 16.30 22.95
CA THR A 316 12.06 15.39 23.92
C THR A 316 11.20 15.05 25.14
N ASN A 317 9.93 15.48 25.21
CA ASN A 317 9.09 15.29 26.40
C ASN A 317 8.11 14.09 26.28
N ASN A 318 8.35 13.04 27.06
CA ASN A 318 7.56 11.81 27.13
C ASN A 318 6.08 12.01 27.55
N ASP A 319 5.76 13.05 28.32
CA ASP A 319 4.38 13.34 28.75
C ASP A 319 3.50 13.90 27.63
N GLN A 320 4.10 14.63 26.68
CA GLN A 320 3.41 15.09 25.47
C GLN A 320 3.04 13.92 24.55
N TYR A 321 3.85 12.86 24.51
CA TYR A 321 3.59 11.67 23.70
C TYR A 321 2.34 10.91 24.15
N LEU A 322 2.16 10.67 25.46
CA LEU A 322 0.95 10.01 25.99
C LEU A 322 -0.31 10.86 25.80
N HIS A 323 -0.22 12.18 26.02
CA HIS A 323 -1.34 13.10 25.83
C HIS A 323 -1.75 13.18 24.35
N SER A 324 -0.79 13.34 23.45
CA SER A 324 -1.04 13.44 22.01
C SER A 324 -1.58 12.13 21.40
N LYS A 325 -1.06 10.97 21.87
CA LYS A 325 -1.61 9.64 21.53
C LYS A 325 -3.06 9.49 21.96
N LYS A 326 -3.45 9.99 23.15
CA LYS A 326 -4.85 10.05 23.62
C LYS A 326 -5.71 10.99 22.77
N VAL A 327 -5.23 12.19 22.44
CA VAL A 327 -5.95 13.19 21.60
C VAL A 327 -6.19 12.64 20.19
N MET A 328 -5.20 11.99 19.58
CA MET A 328 -5.35 11.34 18.28
C MET A 328 -6.33 10.16 18.33
N LYS A 329 -6.27 9.34 19.39
CA LYS A 329 -7.27 8.28 19.66
C LYS A 329 -8.68 8.87 19.88
N ARG A 330 -8.83 10.11 20.33
CA ARG A 330 -10.14 10.80 20.37
C ARG A 330 -10.57 11.25 18.97
N ASN A 331 -9.70 11.94 18.24
CA ASN A 331 -10.02 12.49 16.91
C ASN A 331 -10.33 11.42 15.87
N LEU A 332 -9.59 10.29 15.87
CA LEU A 332 -9.90 9.16 15.00
C LEU A 332 -11.23 8.50 15.39
N ALA A 333 -11.62 8.46 16.68
CA ALA A 333 -12.87 7.85 17.13
C ALA A 333 -14.07 8.70 16.68
N LEU A 334 -13.93 10.01 16.78
CA LEU A 334 -14.92 11.00 16.34
C LEU A 334 -15.16 10.93 14.83
N SER A 335 -14.13 10.68 14.02
CA SER A 335 -14.30 10.47 12.58
C SER A 335 -15.07 9.18 12.25
N THR A 336 -14.84 8.11 13.03
CA THR A 336 -15.48 6.80 12.85
C THR A 336 -16.95 6.86 13.25
N ASN A 337 -17.25 7.51 14.37
CA ASN A 337 -18.63 7.72 14.82
C ASN A 337 -19.42 8.55 13.80
N LYS A 338 -18.82 9.62 13.24
CA LYS A 338 -19.42 10.37 12.12
C LYS A 338 -19.66 9.51 10.88
N ASN A 339 -18.78 8.55 10.57
CA ASN A 339 -18.93 7.68 9.41
C ASN A 339 -19.98 6.58 9.62
N GLN A 340 -20.06 5.97 10.80
CA GLN A 340 -21.08 4.99 11.18
C GLN A 340 -22.47 5.62 11.23
N ILE A 341 -22.64 6.78 11.88
CA ILE A 341 -23.91 7.51 11.91
C ILE A 341 -24.37 7.88 10.49
N ASN A 342 -23.44 8.23 9.60
CA ASN A 342 -23.76 8.54 8.19
C ASN A 342 -24.05 7.30 7.33
N GLN A 343 -23.56 6.11 7.73
CA GLN A 343 -23.93 4.84 7.09
C GLN A 343 -25.32 4.39 7.53
N ILE A 344 -25.64 4.48 8.82
CA ILE A 344 -26.98 4.19 9.39
C ILE A 344 -28.02 5.12 8.74
N LYS A 345 -27.74 6.42 8.61
CA LYS A 345 -28.61 7.39 7.92
C LYS A 345 -28.77 7.13 6.40
N LYS A 346 -27.89 6.35 5.76
CA LYS A 346 -27.97 6.02 4.33
C LYS A 346 -28.78 4.76 4.05
N GLN A 347 -29.03 3.91 5.04
CA GLN A 347 -29.95 2.76 4.99
C GLN A 347 -31.43 3.14 5.22
N LYS A 348 -31.86 4.36 4.84
CA LYS A 348 -33.30 4.68 4.77
C LYS A 348 -33.97 3.86 3.65
N ILE A 349 -34.42 2.68 4.02
CA ILE A 349 -35.51 1.90 3.41
C ILE A 349 -36.77 2.80 3.42
N PRO A 350 -37.66 2.77 2.39
CA PRO A 350 -38.83 3.63 2.39
C PRO A 350 -39.74 3.29 3.58
N MET A 351 -40.08 4.33 4.32
CA MET A 351 -40.92 4.29 5.51
C MET A 351 -42.38 4.08 5.09
N LYS A 352 -42.75 2.83 4.75
CA LYS A 352 -44.15 2.39 4.61
C LYS A 352 -44.28 0.85 4.71
N THR A 353 -43.66 0.23 5.72
CA THR A 353 -44.01 -1.15 6.15
C THR A 353 -43.57 -1.52 7.58
N ILE A 354 -43.37 -0.53 8.47
CA ILE A 354 -42.90 -0.79 9.86
C ILE A 354 -44.06 -0.77 10.88
N ILE A 355 -45.26 -0.31 10.51
CA ILE A 355 -46.41 -0.29 11.44
C ILE A 355 -47.08 -1.68 11.57
N LEU A 356 -46.82 -2.63 10.65
CA LEU A 356 -47.39 -3.99 10.75
C LEU A 356 -46.43 -5.06 11.27
N LYS A 357 -45.17 -4.72 11.61
CA LYS A 357 -44.22 -5.67 12.21
C LYS A 357 -43.87 -5.41 13.68
N ASN A 358 -44.22 -4.24 14.22
CA ASN A 358 -44.02 -3.96 15.64
C ASN A 358 -45.01 -4.72 16.54
N ASN A 359 -46.24 -4.99 16.07
CA ASN A 359 -47.23 -5.73 16.87
C ASN A 359 -46.91 -7.24 17.01
N ALA A 360 -45.99 -7.78 16.20
CA ALA A 360 -45.57 -9.20 16.28
C ALA A 360 -44.23 -9.39 17.02
N CYS A 361 -43.51 -8.31 17.34
CA CYS A 361 -42.24 -8.37 18.07
C CYS A 361 -42.39 -8.01 19.56
N GLU A 362 -43.37 -7.17 19.92
CA GLU A 362 -43.67 -6.88 21.33
C GLU A 362 -44.29 -8.09 22.07
N SER A 363 -44.99 -8.99 21.38
CA SER A 363 -45.55 -10.20 22.00
C SER A 363 -44.51 -11.30 22.30
N ASN A 364 -43.37 -11.29 21.61
CA ASN A 364 -42.28 -12.25 21.85
C ASN A 364 -41.23 -11.74 22.85
N LEU A 365 -41.01 -10.42 22.93
CA LEU A 365 -40.12 -9.82 23.94
C LEU A 365 -40.74 -9.81 25.34
N ALA A 366 -42.06 -9.67 25.48
CA ALA A 366 -42.74 -9.81 26.77
C ALA A 366 -42.75 -11.25 27.30
N LYS A 367 -42.79 -12.26 26.42
CA LYS A 367 -42.67 -13.68 26.80
C LYS A 367 -41.24 -14.07 27.16
N GLN A 368 -40.22 -13.53 26.49
CA GLN A 368 -38.82 -13.83 26.83
C GLN A 368 -38.32 -13.14 28.11
N SER A 369 -38.80 -11.94 28.45
CA SER A 369 -38.44 -11.28 29.70
C SER A 369 -39.05 -11.95 30.95
N LEU A 370 -40.23 -12.59 30.81
CA LEU A 370 -40.87 -13.34 31.89
C LEU A 370 -40.18 -14.69 32.17
N THR A 371 -39.62 -15.35 31.15
CA THR A 371 -38.89 -16.63 31.31
C THR A 371 -37.46 -16.46 31.85
N ILE A 372 -36.81 -15.32 31.57
CA ILE A 372 -35.44 -15.05 32.06
C ILE A 372 -35.46 -14.60 33.52
N SER A 373 -36.45 -13.80 33.93
CA SER A 373 -36.60 -13.38 35.33
C SER A 373 -36.97 -14.55 36.25
N SER A 374 -37.86 -15.45 35.81
CA SER A 374 -38.25 -16.65 36.58
C SER A 374 -37.10 -17.67 36.73
N ASN A 375 -36.24 -17.84 35.73
CA ASN A 375 -35.07 -18.71 35.82
C ASN A 375 -33.93 -18.13 36.69
N GLN A 376 -33.73 -16.80 36.70
CA GLN A 376 -32.77 -16.17 37.62
C GLN A 376 -33.24 -16.18 39.09
N ILE A 377 -34.56 -16.05 39.32
CA ILE A 377 -35.14 -16.18 40.67
C ILE A 377 -35.05 -17.63 41.17
N ASN A 378 -35.31 -18.64 40.32
CA ASN A 378 -35.21 -20.05 40.70
C ASN A 378 -33.75 -20.48 41.00
N ILE A 379 -32.76 -19.99 40.25
CA ILE A 379 -31.35 -20.30 40.50
C ILE A 379 -30.84 -19.63 41.79
N ASN A 380 -31.30 -18.42 42.11
CA ASN A 380 -30.96 -17.75 43.36
C ASN A 380 -31.64 -18.41 44.58
N LEU A 381 -32.89 -18.86 44.46
CA LEU A 381 -33.59 -19.61 45.51
C LEU A 381 -32.98 -21.00 45.77
N ILE A 382 -32.49 -21.70 44.74
CA ILE A 382 -31.78 -22.99 44.88
C ILE A 382 -30.39 -22.78 45.53
N ASN A 383 -29.71 -21.69 45.22
CA ASN A 383 -28.41 -21.35 45.82
C ASN A 383 -28.52 -20.82 47.25
N GLU A 384 -29.62 -20.16 47.63
CA GLU A 384 -29.93 -19.81 49.02
C GLU A 384 -30.38 -21.02 49.84
N ARG A 385 -31.16 -21.96 49.28
CA ARG A 385 -31.47 -23.24 49.95
C ARG A 385 -30.23 -24.09 50.23
N LYS A 386 -29.27 -24.15 49.31
CA LYS A 386 -27.98 -24.86 49.51
C LYS A 386 -27.06 -24.17 50.53
N ARG A 387 -27.10 -22.84 50.64
CA ARG A 387 -26.38 -22.09 51.68
C ARG A 387 -27.03 -22.23 53.06
N ASN A 388 -28.36 -22.29 53.15
CA ASN A 388 -29.06 -22.47 54.43
C ASN A 388 -29.01 -23.92 54.94
N ILE A 389 -28.81 -24.93 54.07
CA ILE A 389 -28.55 -26.32 54.47
C ILE A 389 -27.10 -26.52 54.97
N SER A 390 -26.12 -25.74 54.48
CA SER A 390 -24.73 -25.82 54.94
C SER A 390 -24.42 -24.96 56.18
N VAL A 391 -25.27 -23.99 56.51
CA VAL A 391 -25.17 -23.21 57.77
C VAL A 391 -26.05 -23.79 58.89
N GLY A 392 -27.09 -24.56 58.56
CA GLY A 392 -27.98 -25.24 59.51
C GLY A 392 -27.46 -26.56 60.11
N GLN A 393 -26.37 -27.13 59.61
CA GLN A 393 -25.73 -28.33 60.17
C GLN A 393 -24.58 -28.05 61.16
N ASN A 394 -24.20 -26.77 61.37
CA ASN A 394 -23.12 -26.38 62.28
C ASN A 394 -23.60 -25.69 63.58
N ILE A 395 -24.89 -25.70 63.90
CA ILE A 395 -25.44 -25.07 65.12
C ILE A 395 -26.24 -26.06 66.00
N SER A 396 -26.20 -27.37 65.71
CA SER A 396 -26.88 -28.40 66.54
C SER A 396 -25.93 -29.42 67.18
N VAL A 397 -24.68 -29.04 67.48
CA VAL A 397 -23.76 -29.84 68.32
C VAL A 397 -22.91 -28.90 69.18
N LEU A 398 -23.55 -28.23 70.15
CA LEU A 398 -22.84 -27.55 71.25
C LEU A 398 -23.79 -27.41 72.46
N SER A 399 -24.17 -28.56 73.03
CA SER A 399 -24.51 -28.71 74.45
C SER A 399 -24.73 -30.19 74.82
N SER A 400 -23.65 -30.92 75.11
CA SER A 400 -23.57 -31.89 76.23
C SER A 400 -22.18 -32.58 76.22
N ASP A 401 -21.34 -32.18 77.16
CA ASP A 401 -20.40 -32.96 77.99
C ASP A 401 -19.92 -34.33 77.45
N ALA A 402 -18.64 -34.55 77.13
CA ALA A 402 -17.45 -34.69 78.00
C ALA A 402 -17.07 -36.17 78.27
N SER A 403 -15.75 -36.46 78.15
CA SER A 403 -14.95 -37.59 78.66
C SER A 403 -14.87 -38.93 77.89
N PHE A 404 -13.67 -39.24 77.33
CA PHE A 404 -12.88 -40.52 77.34
C PHE A 404 -11.71 -40.39 76.32
N VAL A 405 -10.41 -40.33 76.68
CA VAL A 405 -9.41 -41.41 76.96
C VAL A 405 -9.13 -42.26 75.69
N SER A 406 -7.91 -42.46 75.16
CA SER A 406 -6.57 -42.68 75.74
C SER A 406 -5.40 -42.44 74.76
N ASP A 407 -4.24 -42.19 75.37
CA ASP A 407 -2.84 -42.56 75.04
C ASP A 407 -2.01 -41.86 73.93
N LEU A 408 -1.10 -41.03 74.48
CA LEU A 408 0.26 -40.59 74.10
C LEU A 408 0.46 -39.76 72.83
#